data_AF-A0A2I0JTA2-F1
#
_entry.id   AF-A0A2I0JTA2-F1
#
_cell.length_a   1.000
_cell.length_b   1.000
_cell.length_c   1.000
_cell.angle_alpha   90.00
_cell.angle_beta   90.00
_cell.angle_gamma   90.00
#
_symmetry.space_group_name_H-M   'P 1'
#
loop_
_entity.id
_entity.type
_entity.pdbx_description
1 polymer ?
#
loop_
_entity_poly.entity_id
_entity_poly.type
_entity_poly.pdbx_seq_one_letter_code
_entity_poly.pdbx_strand_id
1 'polypeptide(L)'
;MEAAVGGGVWEATKTVAMEGRSSVGGRGGETPRHPLDPLTYQEILRVSSILSTYSYPGFHPSFPPIHSLSLYEPDKSFVLGWKKGHPIPRKASVIALHSGQAHELLVDLDSDRVKAHSVIRSSGYPMLTMDDILAVAHVPFTSAEFKESVTARGLSLADITCISSSPGWYGPDEEGRRIIKVQRGSSEGNANFYMRPLEGLVVTVDVDRQEIVKITDKGRGIPIPSGTETDYRYSAQDRSVEMDPVNPISMEQPKGPSFKIEDGHTVQWANWRFHPKADQRAGIIISQATVRDSETGEPRSVLYKGFPSELFVPYMDPDDGWYYKTFMDAGDFGIGDSTLSLVPLNDCPRHSYYMDGVSVSSEGKPFVQSNIICVFERYAGDVSWRHSDSSVQGVELYGCVIGYLSIPWVCKVSIGITGNSRIRTTSLVI
;
A
#
# COMPACT_ATOMS: atom_id res chain seq x y z
N MET A 1 -4.56 19.24 6.22
CA MET A 1 -3.75 18.61 5.15
C MET A 1 -4.09 17.14 5.13
N GLU A 2 -4.62 16.63 4.03
CA GLU A 2 -4.85 15.19 3.85
C GLU A 2 -3.62 14.62 3.14
N ALA A 3 -2.99 13.60 3.70
CA ALA A 3 -2.13 12.72 2.94
C ALA A 3 -3.06 11.68 2.32
N ALA A 4 -3.26 11.75 1.01
CA ALA A 4 -4.02 10.74 0.28
C ALA A 4 -3.10 9.56 -0.01
N VAL A 5 -3.45 8.37 0.48
CA VAL A 5 -2.98 7.12 -0.11
C VAL A 5 -4.00 6.80 -1.19
N GLY A 6 -3.58 6.91 -2.45
CA GLY A 6 -4.46 6.65 -3.58
C GLY A 6 -4.96 5.20 -3.54
N GLY A 7 -6.28 5.03 -3.46
CA GLY A 7 -6.93 3.78 -3.83
C GLY A 7 -6.79 3.62 -5.34
N GLY A 8 -5.81 2.81 -5.76
CA GLY A 8 -5.60 2.51 -7.17
C GLY A 8 -6.73 1.65 -7.74
N VAL A 9 -7.18 2.01 -8.95
CA VAL A 9 -7.91 1.12 -9.83
C VAL A 9 -6.96 0.00 -10.24
N TRP A 10 -7.39 -1.25 -10.07
CA TRP A 10 -6.67 -2.42 -10.61
C TRP A 10 -6.70 -2.35 -12.13
N GLU A 11 -5.68 -1.75 -12.75
CA GLU A 11 -5.44 -1.94 -14.17
C GLU A 11 -4.89 -3.36 -14.37
N ALA A 12 -5.64 -4.22 -15.07
CA ALA A 12 -5.13 -5.51 -15.51
C ALA A 12 -4.15 -5.27 -16.65
N THR A 13 -2.97 -4.74 -16.30
CA THR A 13 -1.91 -4.49 -17.25
C THR A 13 -1.27 -5.83 -17.55
N LYS A 14 -1.34 -6.24 -18.81
CA LYS A 14 -0.50 -7.28 -19.40
C LYS A 14 0.90 -7.20 -18.80
N THR A 15 1.48 -8.35 -18.49
CA THR A 15 2.88 -8.56 -18.15
C THR A 15 3.78 -7.67 -19.01
N VAL A 16 4.12 -6.49 -18.50
CA VAL A 16 5.23 -5.69 -19.01
C VAL A 16 6.36 -6.00 -18.07
N ALA A 17 7.32 -6.78 -18.58
CA ALA A 17 8.60 -6.98 -17.95
C ALA A 17 9.12 -5.63 -17.43
N MET A 18 9.64 -5.60 -16.20
CA MET A 18 10.36 -4.47 -15.65
C MET A 18 11.64 -4.23 -16.48
N GLU A 19 11.51 -3.62 -17.65
CA GLU A 19 12.61 -3.00 -18.36
C GLU A 19 12.77 -1.59 -17.83
N GLY A 20 13.85 -1.41 -17.06
CA GLY A 20 14.21 -0.15 -16.45
C GLY A 20 14.29 0.98 -17.48
N ARG A 21 13.42 1.98 -17.31
CA ARG A 21 13.62 3.31 -17.87
C ARG A 21 13.88 4.27 -16.73
N SER A 22 15.14 4.68 -16.62
CA SER A 22 15.58 5.77 -15.78
C SER A 22 14.97 7.08 -16.30
N SER A 23 14.03 7.65 -15.56
CA SER A 23 13.75 9.09 -15.61
C SER A 23 14.37 9.74 -14.36
N VAL A 24 15.23 10.72 -14.62
CA VAL A 24 15.97 11.48 -13.61
C VAL A 24 15.00 12.45 -12.92
N GLY A 25 14.77 12.28 -11.62
CA GLY A 25 13.97 13.25 -10.86
C GLY A 25 13.53 12.80 -9.47
N GLY A 26 14.45 12.36 -8.62
CA GLY A 26 14.17 11.99 -7.23
C GLY A 26 14.96 10.76 -6.79
N ARG A 27 16.29 10.87 -6.64
CA ARG A 27 17.02 9.80 -5.94
C ARG A 27 16.49 9.78 -4.50
N GLY A 28 15.76 8.73 -4.11
CA GLY A 28 15.49 8.45 -2.70
C GLY A 28 16.78 8.66 -1.93
N GLY A 29 16.77 9.58 -0.96
CA GLY A 29 17.98 10.22 -0.46
C GLY A 29 19.08 9.21 -0.13
N GLU A 30 20.27 9.38 -0.72
CA GLU A 30 21.39 8.44 -0.53
C GLU A 30 21.87 8.36 0.93
N THR A 31 21.48 9.33 1.76
CA THR A 31 21.90 9.44 3.17
C THR A 31 20.71 9.83 4.04
N PRO A 32 20.42 9.09 5.14
CA PRO A 32 19.38 9.47 6.08
C PRO A 32 19.74 10.79 6.76
N ARG A 33 18.75 11.67 6.94
CA ARG A 33 18.90 13.00 7.57
C ARG A 33 18.12 13.13 8.87
N HIS A 34 17.21 12.20 9.15
CA HIS A 34 16.44 12.12 10.37
C HIS A 34 16.41 10.66 10.90
N PRO A 35 16.39 10.42 12.24
CA PRO A 35 16.32 9.07 12.79
C PRO A 35 15.14 8.22 12.35
N LEU A 36 14.04 8.86 11.93
CA LEU A 36 12.83 8.18 11.45
C LEU A 36 12.77 8.01 9.93
N ASP A 37 13.74 8.54 9.16
CA ASP A 37 13.76 8.36 7.70
C ASP A 37 13.70 6.87 7.34
N PRO A 38 12.96 6.48 6.27
CA PRO A 38 12.94 5.10 5.82
C PRO A 38 14.36 4.61 5.50
N LEU A 39 14.56 3.29 5.43
CA LEU A 39 15.85 2.77 5.01
C LEU A 39 16.14 3.24 3.58
N THR A 40 17.34 3.75 3.35
CA THR A 40 17.75 4.17 2.01
C THR A 40 18.03 2.95 1.14
N TYR A 41 18.06 3.14 -0.18
CA TYR A 41 18.45 2.09 -1.12
C TYR A 41 19.81 1.45 -0.76
N GLN A 42 20.80 2.27 -0.36
CA GLN A 42 22.13 1.80 0.03
C GLN A 42 22.12 1.08 1.37
N GLU A 43 21.30 1.53 2.33
CA GLU A 43 21.13 0.83 3.60
C GLU A 43 20.54 -0.56 3.39
N ILE A 44 19.53 -0.71 2.54
CA ILE A 44 18.95 -2.03 2.22
C ILE A 44 19.97 -2.93 1.53
N LEU A 45 20.72 -2.43 0.55
CA LEU A 45 21.82 -3.20 -0.07
C LEU A 45 22.84 -3.68 0.98
N ARG A 46 23.18 -2.81 1.93
CA ARG A 46 24.11 -3.15 3.02
C ARG A 46 23.53 -4.20 3.96
N VAL A 47 22.25 -4.09 4.32
CA VAL A 47 21.55 -5.15 5.09
C VAL A 47 21.62 -6.48 4.35
N SER A 48 21.31 -6.52 3.06
CA SER A 48 21.32 -7.75 2.27
C SER A 48 22.72 -8.36 2.14
N SER A 49 23.76 -7.52 2.03
CA SER A 49 25.16 -7.96 2.08
C SER A 49 25.50 -8.62 3.43
N ILE A 50 25.13 -7.99 4.54
CA ILE A 50 25.32 -8.57 5.89
C ILE A 50 24.60 -9.92 6.01
N LEU A 51 23.35 -10.00 5.57
CA LEU A 51 22.55 -11.23 5.65
C LEU A 51 23.10 -12.35 4.76
N SER A 52 23.63 -12.04 3.57
CA SER A 52 24.23 -13.04 2.67
C SER A 52 25.44 -13.78 3.26
N THR A 53 26.12 -13.16 4.23
CA THR A 53 27.28 -13.74 4.93
C THR A 53 26.92 -14.23 6.34
N TYR A 54 25.66 -14.04 6.77
CA TYR A 54 25.20 -14.43 8.09
C TYR A 54 25.03 -15.95 8.16
N SER A 55 25.84 -16.59 9.01
CA SER A 55 25.77 -18.03 9.23
C SER A 55 24.81 -18.36 10.38
N TYR A 56 23.79 -19.16 10.07
CA TYR A 56 22.86 -19.72 11.04
C TYR A 56 22.53 -21.17 10.65
N PRO A 57 22.47 -22.11 11.62
CA PRO A 57 22.10 -23.50 11.32
C PRO A 57 20.78 -23.59 10.56
N GLY A 58 20.82 -24.14 9.35
CA GLY A 58 19.65 -24.26 8.46
C GLY A 58 19.72 -23.37 7.21
N PHE A 59 20.28 -22.16 7.30
CA PHE A 59 20.29 -21.18 6.19
C PHE A 59 21.29 -21.49 5.06
N HIS A 60 21.69 -22.74 4.87
CA HIS A 60 22.67 -23.15 3.86
C HIS A 60 21.95 -23.62 2.58
N PRO A 61 22.37 -23.21 1.37
CA PRO A 61 23.57 -22.45 1.02
C PRO A 61 23.39 -20.92 0.94
N SER A 62 22.17 -20.40 1.12
CA SER A 62 21.85 -18.97 0.94
C SER A 62 20.86 -18.49 1.99
N PHE A 63 20.89 -17.17 2.27
CA PHE A 63 19.94 -16.54 3.17
C PHE A 63 18.48 -16.79 2.72
N PRO A 64 17.54 -17.05 3.63
CA PRO A 64 16.16 -17.35 3.27
C PRO A 64 15.40 -16.14 2.68
N PRO A 65 14.26 -16.36 2.00
CA PRO A 65 13.41 -15.28 1.50
C PRO A 65 13.02 -14.27 2.58
N ILE A 66 13.11 -12.99 2.24
CA ILE A 66 12.74 -11.85 3.08
C ILE A 66 11.29 -11.49 2.80
N HIS A 67 10.47 -11.49 3.84
CA HIS A 67 9.04 -11.13 3.80
C HIS A 67 8.80 -9.68 4.25
N SER A 68 9.71 -9.11 5.02
CA SER A 68 9.68 -7.71 5.39
C SER A 68 11.07 -7.22 5.77
N LEU A 69 11.42 -6.01 5.33
CA LEU A 69 12.63 -5.30 5.75
C LEU A 69 12.30 -3.82 5.93
N SER A 70 12.40 -3.35 7.17
CA SER A 70 12.09 -1.96 7.51
C SER A 70 13.04 -1.39 8.55
N LEU A 71 13.00 -0.06 8.72
CA LEU A 71 13.74 0.61 9.78
C LEU A 71 13.29 0.07 11.14
N TYR A 72 14.23 -0.45 11.93
CA TYR A 72 14.01 -0.60 13.36
C TYR A 72 14.15 0.77 14.02
N GLU A 73 13.02 1.41 14.30
CA GLU A 73 12.98 2.78 14.82
C GLU A 73 13.71 2.89 16.16
N PRO A 74 14.54 3.93 16.36
CA PRO A 74 15.13 4.20 17.67
C PRO A 74 14.07 4.44 18.74
N ASP A 75 14.46 4.26 20.00
CA ASP A 75 13.59 4.52 21.14
C ASP A 75 13.00 5.93 21.09
N LYS A 76 11.72 6.05 21.45
CA LYS A 76 11.00 7.33 21.44
C LYS A 76 11.75 8.45 22.17
N SER A 77 12.38 8.14 23.30
CA SER A 77 13.20 9.10 24.07
C SER A 77 14.42 9.59 23.29
N PHE A 78 15.10 8.70 22.55
CA PHE A 78 16.21 9.07 21.67
C PHE A 78 15.73 10.03 20.58
N VAL A 79 14.63 9.70 19.89
CA VAL A 79 14.12 10.51 18.78
C VAL A 79 13.66 11.89 19.27
N LEU A 80 13.00 11.97 20.44
CA LEU A 80 12.58 13.26 21.02
C LEU A 80 13.75 14.11 21.52
N GLY A 81 14.87 13.49 21.93
CA GLY A 81 16.09 14.18 22.35
C GLY A 81 17.07 14.48 21.22
N TRP A 82 16.87 13.90 20.04
CA TRP A 82 17.78 14.05 18.90
C TRP A 82 17.73 15.48 18.32
N LYS A 83 18.88 15.95 17.85
CA LYS A 83 19.03 17.26 17.20
C LYS A 83 19.77 17.10 15.89
N LYS A 84 19.42 17.94 14.91
CA LYS A 84 20.09 17.95 13.61
C LYS A 84 21.61 18.07 13.78
N GLY A 85 22.34 17.19 13.10
CA GLY A 85 23.80 17.09 13.20
C GLY A 85 24.31 16.07 14.23
N HIS A 86 23.47 15.56 15.11
CA HIS A 86 23.83 14.42 15.96
C HIS A 86 23.84 13.11 15.15
N PRO A 87 24.63 12.10 15.57
CA PRO A 87 24.63 10.78 14.94
C PRO A 87 23.22 10.19 14.83
N ILE A 88 22.99 9.48 13.72
CA ILE A 88 21.74 8.80 13.43
C ILE A 88 22.04 7.30 13.44
N PRO A 89 21.79 6.58 14.54
CA PRO A 89 21.99 5.14 14.57
C PRO A 89 20.98 4.46 13.66
N ARG A 90 21.42 3.46 12.89
CA ARG A 90 20.59 2.80 11.88
C ARG A 90 20.57 1.29 12.12
N LYS A 91 19.36 0.77 12.35
CA LYS A 91 19.10 -0.65 12.51
C LYS A 91 17.94 -1.06 11.61
N ALA A 92 17.97 -2.27 11.08
CA ALA A 92 16.91 -2.82 10.25
C ALA A 92 16.26 -4.01 10.96
N SER A 93 14.93 -4.06 10.94
CA SER A 93 14.13 -5.21 11.32
C SER A 93 13.87 -6.05 10.07
N VAL A 94 14.17 -7.35 10.13
CA VAL A 94 14.04 -8.26 9.00
C VAL A 94 13.20 -9.45 9.43
N ILE A 95 12.14 -9.74 8.68
CA ILE A 95 11.39 -10.99 8.79
C ILE A 95 11.74 -11.86 7.59
N ALA A 96 12.31 -13.03 7.86
CA ALA A 96 12.61 -14.04 6.85
C ALA A 96 11.85 -15.33 7.14
N LEU A 97 11.62 -16.16 6.13
CA LEU A 97 10.96 -17.46 6.31
C LEU A 97 11.89 -18.58 5.86
N HIS A 98 12.09 -19.56 6.73
CA HIS A 98 12.93 -20.73 6.44
C HIS A 98 12.30 -21.99 7.03
N SER A 99 12.18 -23.05 6.21
CA SER A 99 11.64 -24.34 6.63
C SER A 99 10.30 -24.24 7.38
N GLY A 100 9.41 -23.34 6.93
CA GLY A 100 8.10 -23.11 7.54
C GLY A 100 8.11 -22.33 8.85
N GLN A 101 9.27 -21.80 9.28
CA GLN A 101 9.41 -20.98 10.48
C GLN A 101 9.78 -19.54 10.12
N ALA A 102 9.13 -18.58 10.76
CA ALA A 102 9.49 -17.18 10.62
C ALA A 102 10.65 -16.84 11.55
N HIS A 103 11.63 -16.12 11.01
CA HIS A 103 12.82 -15.65 11.68
C HIS A 103 12.78 -14.12 11.74
N GLU A 104 12.95 -13.56 12.92
CA GLU A 104 13.07 -12.14 13.14
C GLU A 104 14.54 -11.81 13.43
N LEU A 105 15.12 -10.92 12.62
CA LEU A 105 16.50 -10.50 12.75
C LEU A 105 16.57 -8.99 12.93
N LEU A 106 17.45 -8.56 13.83
CA LEU A 106 17.82 -7.16 14.01
C LEU A 106 19.23 -6.96 13.46
N VAL A 107 19.35 -6.23 12.35
CA VAL A 107 20.62 -5.90 11.72
C VAL A 107 21.04 -4.49 12.14
N ASP A 108 22.27 -4.33 12.59
CA ASP A 108 22.83 -3.05 13.00
C ASP A 108 23.86 -2.59 11.96
N LEU A 109 23.56 -1.47 11.29
CA LEU A 109 24.36 -0.92 10.19
C LEU A 109 25.57 -0.12 10.68
N ASP A 110 25.61 0.26 11.95
CA ASP A 110 26.80 0.92 12.53
C ASP A 110 27.91 -0.12 12.77
N SER A 111 27.53 -1.35 13.12
CA SER A 111 28.46 -2.44 13.40
C SER A 111 28.57 -3.53 12.32
N ASP A 112 27.81 -3.41 11.23
CA ASP A 112 27.73 -4.38 10.12
C ASP A 112 27.42 -5.82 10.55
N ARG A 113 26.50 -5.99 11.51
CA ARG A 113 26.24 -7.30 12.13
C ARG A 113 24.77 -7.49 12.46
N VAL A 114 24.35 -8.75 12.41
CA VAL A 114 23.10 -9.21 13.05
C VAL A 114 23.30 -9.15 14.56
N LYS A 115 22.56 -8.27 15.23
CA LYS A 115 22.60 -8.08 16.70
C LYS A 115 21.71 -9.05 17.46
N ALA A 116 20.56 -9.36 16.88
CA ALA A 116 19.60 -10.28 17.47
C ALA A 116 18.98 -11.14 16.36
N HIS A 117 18.66 -12.37 16.70
CA HIS A 117 17.95 -13.31 15.85
C HIS A 117 17.05 -14.16 16.74
N SER A 118 15.75 -14.15 16.46
CA SER A 118 14.76 -14.97 17.14
C SER A 118 13.98 -15.81 16.11
N VAL A 119 13.54 -17.00 16.51
CA VAL A 119 12.59 -17.82 15.75
C VAL A 119 11.20 -17.59 16.32
N ILE A 120 10.28 -17.10 15.51
CA ILE A 120 8.89 -16.86 15.88
C ILE A 120 8.18 -18.22 15.93
N ARG A 121 7.71 -18.59 17.12
CA ARG A 121 7.03 -19.88 17.39
C ARG A 121 5.52 -19.77 17.49
N SER A 122 4.96 -18.57 17.37
CA SER A 122 3.52 -18.38 17.32
C SER A 122 2.94 -18.94 16.03
N SER A 123 1.65 -19.25 16.04
CA SER A 123 0.89 -19.59 14.84
C SER A 123 0.86 -18.41 13.85
N GLY A 124 0.73 -18.73 12.57
CA GLY A 124 0.66 -17.75 11.48
C GLY A 124 1.94 -17.68 10.66
N TYR A 125 1.87 -16.93 9.56
CA TYR A 125 2.97 -16.75 8.63
C TYR A 125 3.18 -15.26 8.35
N PRO A 126 4.39 -14.84 7.89
CA PRO A 126 4.62 -13.49 7.42
C PRO A 126 3.75 -13.15 6.20
N MET A 127 3.70 -11.84 5.87
CA MET A 127 3.17 -11.33 4.61
C MET A 127 3.66 -12.16 3.41
N LEU A 128 2.83 -12.37 2.40
CA LEU A 128 3.29 -12.92 1.13
C LEU A 128 4.24 -11.94 0.45
N THR A 129 5.28 -12.46 -0.18
CA THR A 129 6.10 -11.66 -1.09
C THR A 129 5.42 -11.52 -2.45
N MET A 130 5.82 -10.51 -3.24
CA MET A 130 5.35 -10.41 -4.62
C MET A 130 5.72 -11.66 -5.45
N ASP A 131 6.85 -12.28 -5.17
CA ASP A 131 7.27 -13.53 -5.83
C ASP A 131 6.35 -14.69 -5.45
N ASP A 132 5.93 -14.80 -4.18
CA ASP A 132 4.92 -15.78 -3.75
C ASP A 132 3.60 -15.58 -4.52
N ILE A 133 3.13 -14.33 -4.61
CA ILE A 133 1.86 -13.98 -5.26
C ILE A 133 1.89 -14.35 -6.74
N LEU A 134 2.97 -13.98 -7.45
CA LEU A 134 3.13 -14.28 -8.87
C LEU A 134 3.28 -15.78 -9.13
N ALA A 135 4.07 -16.49 -8.31
CA ALA A 135 4.26 -17.92 -8.46
C ALA A 135 2.95 -18.69 -8.28
N VAL A 136 2.20 -18.40 -7.22
CA VAL A 136 0.93 -19.08 -6.91
C VAL A 136 -0.12 -18.82 -7.99
N ALA A 137 -0.14 -17.63 -8.61
CA ALA A 137 -1.06 -17.32 -9.71
C ALA A 137 -0.86 -18.24 -10.93
N HIS A 138 0.35 -18.78 -11.13
CA HIS A 138 0.69 -19.66 -12.24
C HIS A 138 0.45 -21.16 -11.96
N VAL A 139 0.48 -21.58 -10.69
CA VAL A 139 0.31 -22.99 -10.29
C VAL A 139 -0.94 -23.66 -10.90
N PRO A 140 -2.15 -23.04 -10.92
CA PRO A 140 -3.34 -23.66 -11.51
C PRO A 140 -3.14 -24.14 -12.97
N PHE A 141 -2.34 -23.42 -13.76
CA PHE A 141 -2.08 -23.75 -15.16
C PHE A 141 -1.19 -24.99 -15.35
N THR A 142 -0.71 -25.61 -14.28
CA THR A 142 -0.01 -26.90 -14.35
C THR A 142 -0.96 -28.09 -14.33
N SER A 143 -2.20 -27.92 -13.83
CA SER A 143 -3.17 -29.00 -13.65
C SER A 143 -4.02 -29.26 -14.90
N ALA A 144 -4.12 -30.54 -15.29
CA ALA A 144 -5.05 -30.97 -16.34
C ALA A 144 -6.52 -30.77 -15.91
N GLU A 145 -6.86 -31.09 -14.66
CA GLU A 145 -8.22 -30.92 -14.12
C GLU A 145 -8.67 -29.46 -14.16
N PHE A 146 -7.77 -28.51 -13.79
CA PHE A 146 -8.06 -27.09 -13.90
C PHE A 146 -8.29 -26.67 -15.36
N LYS A 147 -7.44 -27.12 -16.28
CA LYS A 147 -7.57 -26.79 -17.71
C LYS A 147 -8.88 -27.31 -18.29
N GLU A 148 -9.22 -28.56 -18.01
CA GLU A 148 -10.48 -29.17 -18.42
C GLU A 148 -11.68 -28.40 -17.86
N SER A 149 -11.61 -27.98 -16.59
CA SER A 149 -12.64 -27.16 -15.93
C SER A 149 -12.85 -25.81 -16.62
N VAL A 150 -11.78 -25.15 -17.06
CA VAL A 150 -11.85 -23.89 -17.82
C VAL A 150 -12.41 -24.13 -19.22
N THR A 151 -11.92 -25.13 -19.95
CA THR A 151 -12.40 -25.44 -21.31
C THR A 151 -13.86 -25.90 -21.32
N ALA A 152 -14.30 -26.64 -20.31
CA ALA A 152 -15.70 -27.05 -20.15
C ALA A 152 -16.65 -25.84 -19.98
N ARG A 153 -16.13 -24.69 -19.55
CA ARG A 153 -16.86 -23.41 -19.48
C ARG A 153 -16.78 -22.59 -20.77
N GLY A 154 -16.15 -23.13 -21.82
CA GLY A 154 -16.01 -22.47 -23.12
C GLY A 154 -14.97 -21.36 -23.16
N LEU A 155 -14.07 -21.29 -22.18
CA LEU A 155 -13.03 -20.25 -22.10
C LEU A 155 -11.68 -20.76 -22.60
N SER A 156 -10.90 -19.87 -23.19
CA SER A 156 -9.48 -20.07 -23.48
C SER A 156 -8.64 -19.86 -22.21
N LEU A 157 -7.61 -20.69 -22.01
CA LEU A 157 -6.67 -20.53 -20.90
C LEU A 157 -5.88 -19.22 -20.96
N ALA A 158 -5.65 -18.70 -22.16
CA ALA A 158 -4.92 -17.44 -22.37
C ALA A 158 -5.66 -16.22 -21.80
N ASP A 159 -6.98 -16.35 -21.62
CA ASP A 159 -7.84 -15.29 -21.13
C ASP A 159 -8.16 -15.43 -19.63
N ILE A 160 -7.57 -16.41 -18.93
CA ILE A 160 -7.79 -16.57 -17.49
C ILE A 160 -6.78 -15.77 -16.69
N THR A 161 -7.29 -14.97 -15.75
CA THR A 161 -6.49 -14.27 -14.75
C THR A 161 -6.73 -14.89 -13.38
N CYS A 162 -5.64 -15.21 -12.69
CA CYS A 162 -5.63 -15.78 -11.35
C CYS A 162 -5.11 -14.73 -10.35
N ILE A 163 -5.76 -14.62 -9.19
CA ILE A 163 -5.29 -13.81 -8.07
C ILE A 163 -5.24 -14.62 -6.78
N SER A 164 -4.26 -14.31 -5.94
CA SER A 164 -4.08 -14.93 -4.64
C SER A 164 -5.11 -14.37 -3.65
N SER A 165 -5.76 -15.24 -2.89
CA SER A 165 -6.58 -14.82 -1.75
C SER A 165 -6.13 -15.52 -0.49
N SER A 166 -5.99 -14.75 0.60
CA SER A 166 -5.61 -15.30 1.89
C SER A 166 -6.65 -16.33 2.36
N PRO A 167 -6.21 -17.47 2.91
CA PRO A 167 -7.10 -18.61 3.17
C PRO A 167 -7.85 -18.51 4.51
N GLY A 168 -7.48 -17.54 5.36
CA GLY A 168 -7.85 -17.50 6.78
C GLY A 168 -7.43 -18.76 7.55
N TRP A 169 -8.08 -19.01 8.68
CA TRP A 169 -7.94 -20.25 9.45
C TRP A 169 -9.32 -20.82 9.76
N TYR A 170 -9.59 -22.05 9.32
CA TYR A 170 -10.92 -22.70 9.39
C TYR A 170 -10.84 -24.14 9.92
N GLY A 171 -9.82 -24.42 10.73
CA GLY A 171 -9.59 -25.72 11.33
C GLY A 171 -8.22 -26.31 10.99
N PRO A 172 -7.93 -27.51 11.52
CA PRO A 172 -6.57 -28.07 11.54
C PRO A 172 -6.10 -28.64 10.20
N ASP A 173 -7.01 -28.86 9.24
CA ASP A 173 -6.68 -29.56 7.99
C ASP A 173 -5.61 -28.83 7.17
N GLU A 174 -5.59 -27.49 7.20
CA GLU A 174 -4.64 -26.63 6.49
C GLU A 174 -3.47 -26.16 7.37
N GLU A 175 -3.42 -26.55 8.65
CA GLU A 175 -2.36 -26.11 9.59
C GLU A 175 -0.97 -26.63 9.19
N GLY A 176 0.05 -25.84 9.53
CA GLY A 176 1.44 -26.15 9.23
C GLY A 176 1.83 -25.96 7.76
N ARG A 177 0.93 -25.42 6.92
CA ARG A 177 1.19 -25.10 5.52
C ARG A 177 0.85 -23.65 5.21
N ARG A 178 1.65 -23.00 4.36
CA ARG A 178 1.31 -21.69 3.78
C ARG A 178 0.34 -21.92 2.63
N ILE A 179 -0.95 -21.76 2.89
CA ILE A 179 -2.00 -22.01 1.92
C ILE A 179 -2.46 -20.71 1.26
N ILE A 180 -2.79 -20.77 -0.03
CA ILE A 180 -3.54 -19.72 -0.74
C ILE A 180 -4.67 -20.36 -1.52
N LYS A 181 -5.84 -19.71 -1.49
CA LYS A 181 -7.00 -20.12 -2.28
C LYS A 181 -7.12 -19.17 -3.46
N VAL A 182 -6.75 -19.64 -4.64
CA VAL A 182 -6.67 -18.79 -5.83
C VAL A 182 -8.08 -18.50 -6.36
N GLN A 183 -8.38 -17.22 -6.61
CA GLN A 183 -9.57 -16.78 -7.31
C GLN A 183 -9.26 -16.59 -8.80
N ARG A 184 -10.26 -16.75 -9.68
CA ARG A 184 -10.11 -16.49 -11.12
C ARG A 184 -11.25 -15.69 -11.70
N GLY A 185 -10.92 -14.97 -12.77
CA GLY A 185 -11.87 -14.41 -13.71
C GLY A 185 -11.38 -14.52 -15.14
N SER A 186 -12.29 -14.30 -16.08
CA SER A 186 -11.97 -14.19 -17.50
C SER A 186 -11.69 -12.74 -17.89
N SER A 187 -10.56 -12.51 -18.56
CA SER A 187 -10.17 -11.27 -19.21
C SER A 187 -10.46 -11.28 -20.72
N GLU A 188 -11.21 -12.27 -21.21
CA GLU A 188 -11.53 -12.37 -22.64
C GLU A 188 -12.29 -11.12 -23.10
N GLY A 189 -11.72 -10.41 -24.07
CA GLY A 189 -12.28 -9.19 -24.64
C GLY A 189 -12.37 -8.00 -23.68
N ASN A 190 -11.87 -8.09 -22.45
CA ASN A 190 -12.04 -7.07 -21.42
C ASN A 190 -10.97 -7.14 -20.33
N ALA A 191 -10.43 -6.01 -19.89
CA ALA A 191 -9.45 -5.98 -18.79
C ALA A 191 -10.05 -6.27 -17.39
N ASN A 192 -11.36 -6.18 -17.21
CA ASN A 192 -12.04 -6.29 -15.92
C ASN A 192 -12.44 -7.72 -15.56
N PHE A 193 -11.46 -8.58 -15.27
CA PHE A 193 -11.72 -9.97 -14.91
C PHE A 193 -12.56 -10.16 -13.63
N TYR A 194 -12.59 -9.14 -12.74
CA TYR A 194 -13.45 -9.15 -11.54
C TYR A 194 -14.94 -9.23 -11.90
N MET A 195 -15.31 -8.75 -13.09
CA MET A 195 -16.68 -8.79 -13.60
C MET A 195 -17.01 -10.08 -14.36
N ARG A 196 -16.07 -11.03 -14.47
CA ARG A 196 -16.29 -12.33 -15.11
C ARG A 196 -15.72 -13.48 -14.28
N PRO A 197 -16.13 -13.64 -13.00
CA PRO A 197 -15.57 -14.66 -12.13
C PRO A 197 -15.94 -16.08 -12.60
N LEU A 198 -15.04 -17.03 -12.37
CA LEU A 198 -15.30 -18.46 -12.56
C LEU A 198 -15.82 -19.04 -11.24
N GLU A 199 -17.08 -18.78 -10.93
CA GLU A 199 -17.71 -19.17 -9.66
C GLU A 199 -17.74 -20.68 -9.44
N GLY A 200 -17.66 -21.06 -8.16
CA GLY A 200 -17.65 -22.45 -7.68
C GLY A 200 -16.44 -23.28 -8.12
N LEU A 201 -15.41 -22.66 -8.72
CA LEU A 201 -14.10 -23.26 -8.96
C LEU A 201 -13.06 -22.65 -8.00
N VAL A 202 -12.59 -23.43 -7.03
CA VAL A 202 -11.55 -23.06 -6.05
C VAL A 202 -10.35 -23.99 -6.22
N VAL A 203 -9.14 -23.44 -6.25
CA VAL A 203 -7.88 -24.23 -6.20
C VAL A 203 -7.10 -23.72 -5.01
N THR A 204 -6.85 -24.63 -4.09
CA THR A 204 -6.04 -24.44 -2.90
C THR A 204 -4.61 -24.85 -3.25
N VAL A 205 -3.68 -23.93 -3.04
CA VAL A 205 -2.26 -24.07 -3.38
C VAL A 205 -1.43 -23.97 -2.11
N ASP A 206 -0.43 -24.85 -1.98
CA ASP A 206 0.65 -24.70 -1.02
C ASP A 206 1.72 -23.79 -1.62
N VAL A 207 1.94 -22.63 -1.00
CA VAL A 207 2.84 -21.58 -1.50
C VAL A 207 4.28 -22.07 -1.51
N ASP A 208 4.72 -22.75 -0.45
CA ASP A 208 6.12 -23.16 -0.28
C ASP A 208 6.49 -24.28 -1.25
N ARG A 209 5.55 -25.21 -1.50
CA ARG A 209 5.75 -26.31 -2.45
C ARG A 209 5.40 -25.95 -3.89
N GLN A 210 4.67 -24.85 -4.10
CA GLN A 210 4.09 -24.48 -5.39
C GLN A 210 3.22 -25.60 -5.99
N GLU A 211 2.49 -26.30 -5.12
CA GLU A 211 1.70 -27.49 -5.44
C GLU A 211 0.21 -27.26 -5.20
N ILE A 212 -0.62 -27.88 -6.03
CA ILE A 212 -2.07 -27.89 -5.81
C ILE A 212 -2.40 -28.90 -4.72
N VAL A 213 -3.00 -28.42 -3.63
CA VAL A 213 -3.48 -29.25 -2.52
C VAL A 213 -4.86 -29.80 -2.82
N LYS A 214 -5.74 -28.96 -3.40
CA LYS A 214 -7.14 -29.32 -3.64
C LYS A 214 -7.72 -28.48 -4.77
N ILE A 215 -8.47 -29.12 -5.65
CA ILE A 215 -9.39 -28.47 -6.58
C ILE A 215 -10.81 -28.78 -6.14
N THR A 216 -11.66 -27.76 -6.08
CA THR A 216 -13.10 -27.89 -5.86
C THR A 216 -13.81 -27.22 -7.00
N ASP A 217 -14.57 -27.99 -7.79
CA ASP A 217 -15.31 -27.49 -8.93
C ASP A 217 -16.79 -27.87 -8.81
N LYS A 218 -17.51 -27.11 -7.97
CA LYS A 218 -18.95 -27.27 -7.72
C LYS A 218 -19.81 -26.32 -8.57
N GLY A 219 -19.19 -25.43 -9.34
CA GLY A 219 -19.85 -24.35 -10.06
C GLY A 219 -19.90 -24.49 -11.58
N ARG A 220 -19.67 -25.67 -12.17
CA ARG A 220 -19.62 -25.83 -13.64
C ARG A 220 -20.87 -25.31 -14.37
N GLY A 221 -22.04 -25.39 -13.73
CA GLY A 221 -23.31 -24.90 -14.28
C GLY A 221 -23.59 -23.42 -14.02
N ILE A 222 -22.74 -22.71 -13.25
CA ILE A 222 -22.92 -21.29 -12.97
C ILE A 222 -22.48 -20.50 -14.21
N PRO A 223 -23.38 -19.71 -14.83
CA PRO A 223 -23.02 -18.92 -16.00
C PRO A 223 -21.92 -17.92 -15.66
N ILE A 224 -20.95 -17.77 -16.56
CA ILE A 224 -19.95 -16.69 -16.47
C ILE A 224 -20.63 -15.40 -16.92
N PRO A 225 -20.61 -14.33 -16.13
CA PRO A 225 -21.20 -13.06 -16.54
C PRO A 225 -20.56 -12.53 -17.84
N SER A 226 -21.35 -11.78 -18.61
CA SER A 226 -20.85 -11.12 -19.81
C SER A 226 -19.83 -10.05 -19.46
N GLY A 227 -18.79 -9.91 -20.29
CA GLY A 227 -17.84 -8.79 -20.21
C GLY A 227 -18.35 -7.50 -20.87
N THR A 228 -19.51 -7.52 -21.53
CA THR A 228 -20.06 -6.34 -22.20
C THR A 228 -20.27 -5.19 -21.21
N GLU A 229 -19.83 -3.98 -21.58
CA GLU A 229 -20.00 -2.75 -20.78
C GLU A 229 -19.32 -2.78 -19.39
N THR A 230 -18.31 -3.64 -19.20
CA THR A 230 -17.58 -3.72 -17.92
C THR A 230 -16.12 -3.26 -17.99
N ASP A 231 -15.61 -2.93 -19.19
CA ASP A 231 -14.27 -2.36 -19.33
C ASP A 231 -14.31 -0.92 -18.82
N TYR A 232 -13.31 -0.50 -18.06
CA TYR A 232 -13.22 0.86 -17.49
C TYR A 232 -12.23 1.74 -18.25
N ARG A 233 -11.47 1.18 -19.20
CA ARG A 233 -10.48 1.95 -19.95
C ARG A 233 -11.19 2.80 -20.98
N TYR A 234 -10.91 4.11 -20.94
CA TYR A 234 -11.49 5.07 -21.88
C TYR A 234 -11.24 4.67 -23.34
N SER A 235 -10.05 4.14 -23.64
CA SER A 235 -9.67 3.70 -24.99
C SER A 235 -10.41 2.45 -25.50
N ALA A 236 -11.08 1.71 -24.62
CA ALA A 236 -11.87 0.52 -24.96
C ALA A 236 -13.38 0.83 -25.03
N GLN A 237 -13.80 2.08 -24.83
CA GLN A 237 -15.19 2.49 -24.93
C GLN A 237 -15.52 2.87 -26.38
N ASP A 238 -16.50 2.18 -26.97
CA ASP A 238 -16.97 2.46 -28.34
C ASP A 238 -18.08 3.52 -28.39
N ARG A 239 -18.63 3.91 -27.23
CA ARG A 239 -19.69 4.92 -27.14
C ARG A 239 -19.09 6.29 -26.88
N SER A 240 -19.51 7.29 -27.66
CA SER A 240 -19.29 8.68 -27.31
C SER A 240 -19.94 8.95 -25.96
N VAL A 241 -19.18 9.52 -25.03
CA VAL A 241 -19.71 9.92 -23.72
C VAL A 241 -20.80 10.97 -23.94
N GLU A 242 -22.06 10.59 -23.72
CA GLU A 242 -23.19 11.53 -23.70
C GLU A 242 -23.22 12.25 -22.35
N MET A 243 -22.26 13.16 -22.16
CA MET A 243 -22.17 14.00 -20.98
C MET A 243 -21.79 15.41 -21.42
N ASP A 244 -22.43 16.41 -20.81
CA ASP A 244 -22.02 17.79 -21.02
C ASP A 244 -20.55 17.94 -20.55
N PRO A 245 -19.68 18.58 -21.36
CA PRO A 245 -18.30 18.80 -20.96
C PRO A 245 -18.23 19.55 -19.63
N VAL A 246 -17.50 19.01 -18.67
CA VAL A 246 -17.21 19.70 -17.42
C VAL A 246 -16.12 20.73 -17.69
N ASN A 247 -16.38 21.99 -17.30
CA ASN A 247 -15.37 23.04 -17.41
C ASN A 247 -14.13 22.67 -16.56
N PRO A 248 -12.90 22.84 -17.07
CA PRO A 248 -11.70 22.61 -16.29
C PRO A 248 -11.70 23.47 -15.02
N ILE A 249 -11.46 22.83 -13.87
CA ILE A 249 -11.27 23.50 -12.58
C ILE A 249 -9.77 23.51 -12.30
N SER A 250 -9.21 24.70 -12.05
CA SER A 250 -7.81 24.87 -11.66
C SER A 250 -7.73 25.61 -10.32
N MET A 251 -6.80 25.19 -9.47
CA MET A 251 -6.39 25.93 -8.28
C MET A 251 -5.09 26.64 -8.60
N GLU A 252 -5.12 27.96 -8.61
CA GLU A 252 -3.94 28.79 -8.87
C GLU A 252 -3.19 29.09 -7.56
N GLN A 253 -1.88 28.87 -7.59
CA GLN A 253 -0.97 29.23 -6.49
C GLN A 253 0.13 30.16 -7.02
N PRO A 254 -0.13 31.48 -7.21
CA PRO A 254 0.79 32.40 -7.87
C PRO A 254 2.17 32.53 -7.20
N LYS A 255 2.27 32.17 -5.92
CA LYS A 255 3.52 32.18 -5.13
C LYS A 255 4.07 30.77 -4.88
N GLY A 256 3.52 29.76 -5.54
CA GLY A 256 3.79 28.35 -5.26
C GLY A 256 3.12 27.85 -3.97
N PRO A 257 3.35 26.57 -3.61
CA PRO A 257 2.84 26.00 -2.38
C PRO A 257 3.47 26.64 -1.15
N SER A 258 2.69 26.75 -0.07
CA SER A 258 3.15 27.33 1.20
C SER A 258 3.87 26.32 2.09
N PHE A 259 3.77 25.02 1.79
CA PHE A 259 4.55 23.99 2.48
C PHE A 259 5.99 23.94 1.98
N LYS A 260 6.89 23.49 2.85
CA LYS A 260 8.29 23.19 2.53
C LYS A 260 8.58 21.76 2.92
N ILE A 261 9.29 21.06 2.05
CA ILE A 261 9.86 19.74 2.34
C ILE A 261 11.32 19.94 2.71
N GLU A 262 11.64 19.77 3.98
CA GLU A 262 13.00 19.81 4.49
C GLU A 262 13.58 18.41 4.58
N ASP A 263 14.83 18.27 4.13
CA ASP A 263 15.60 17.04 4.27
C ASP A 263 14.90 15.78 3.72
N GLY A 264 14.03 15.95 2.72
CA GLY A 264 13.31 14.88 2.03
C GLY A 264 12.00 14.45 2.69
N HIS A 265 11.97 14.33 4.02
CA HIS A 265 10.83 13.74 4.73
C HIS A 265 10.20 14.67 5.79
N THR A 266 10.72 15.86 6.07
CA THR A 266 10.07 16.77 7.04
C THR A 266 9.18 17.77 6.31
N VAL A 267 7.87 17.70 6.53
CA VAL A 267 6.92 18.68 6.01
C VAL A 267 6.77 19.81 7.03
N GLN A 268 6.98 21.05 6.60
CA GLN A 268 6.57 22.25 7.31
C GLN A 268 5.47 22.97 6.54
N TRP A 269 4.34 23.23 7.19
CA TRP A 269 3.20 23.89 6.56
C TRP A 269 2.44 24.73 7.59
N ALA A 270 2.33 26.03 7.33
CA ALA A 270 1.77 27.00 8.28
C ALA A 270 2.42 26.87 9.68
N ASN A 271 1.66 26.38 10.66
CA ASN A 271 2.15 26.12 12.02
C ASN A 271 2.53 24.66 12.25
N TRP A 272 2.25 23.75 11.31
CA TRP A 272 2.54 22.33 11.44
C TRP A 272 3.96 21.97 11.01
N ARG A 273 4.50 20.98 11.70
CA ARG A 273 5.67 20.23 11.30
C ARG A 273 5.43 18.74 11.56
N PHE A 274 5.69 17.89 10.58
CA PHE A 274 5.53 16.43 10.69
C PHE A 274 6.44 15.69 9.70
N HIS A 275 6.60 14.38 9.89
CA HIS A 275 7.52 13.52 9.14
C HIS A 275 6.77 12.36 8.47
N PRO A 276 6.38 12.46 7.18
CA PRO A 276 5.88 11.33 6.40
C PRO A 276 7.00 10.40 5.93
N LYS A 277 6.71 9.10 5.96
CA LYS A 277 7.52 8.08 5.26
C LYS A 277 6.66 6.96 4.72
N ALA A 278 7.20 6.25 3.74
CA ALA A 278 6.68 4.97 3.29
C ALA A 278 7.25 3.82 4.14
N ASP A 279 6.45 2.77 4.30
CA ASP A 279 6.76 1.53 4.98
C ASP A 279 6.13 0.37 4.21
N GLN A 280 6.90 -0.72 4.05
CA GLN A 280 6.51 -1.88 3.25
C GLN A 280 5.17 -2.48 3.67
N ARG A 281 4.92 -2.55 4.99
CA ARG A 281 3.70 -3.13 5.55
C ARG A 281 2.59 -2.09 5.69
N ALA A 282 2.89 -0.98 6.36
CA ALA A 282 1.89 0.01 6.77
C ALA A 282 1.49 1.00 5.65
N GLY A 283 2.24 1.08 4.56
CA GLY A 283 2.10 2.15 3.59
C GLY A 283 2.64 3.46 4.16
N ILE A 284 1.79 4.47 4.33
CA ILE A 284 2.24 5.76 4.89
C ILE A 284 2.29 5.75 6.42
N ILE A 285 3.38 6.29 6.98
CA ILE A 285 3.51 6.58 8.40
C ILE A 285 3.75 8.08 8.57
N ILE A 286 2.92 8.73 9.39
CA ILE A 286 3.11 10.13 9.82
C ILE A 286 3.69 10.14 11.23
N SER A 287 4.84 10.76 11.39
CA SER A 287 5.54 10.84 12.68
C SER A 287 5.76 12.29 13.12
N GLN A 288 5.92 12.48 14.44
CA GLN A 288 6.26 13.74 15.10
C GLN A 288 5.44 14.95 14.61
N ALA A 289 4.12 14.79 14.51
CA ALA A 289 3.24 15.90 14.22
C ALA A 289 3.22 16.87 15.42
N THR A 290 3.69 18.08 15.16
CA THR A 290 3.74 19.19 16.10
C THR A 290 3.09 20.40 15.48
N VAL A 291 2.45 21.21 16.31
CA VAL A 291 1.88 22.49 15.90
C VAL A 291 2.49 23.61 16.72
N ARG A 292 2.97 24.65 16.05
CA ARG A 292 3.47 25.87 16.68
C ARG A 292 2.29 26.67 17.22
N ASP A 293 2.27 26.87 18.53
CA ASP A 293 1.28 27.68 19.21
C ASP A 293 1.42 29.15 18.75
N SER A 294 0.31 29.78 18.36
CA SER A 294 0.34 31.12 17.76
C SER A 294 0.57 32.23 18.78
N GLU A 295 0.28 31.99 20.05
CA GLU A 295 0.42 33.00 21.11
C GLU A 295 1.82 32.95 21.73
N THR A 296 2.31 31.73 21.98
CA THR A 296 3.61 31.53 22.65
C THR A 296 4.76 31.30 21.68
N GLY A 297 4.48 30.89 20.44
CA GLY A 297 5.49 30.49 19.46
C GLY A 297 6.10 29.10 19.73
N GLU A 298 5.70 28.42 20.80
CA GLU A 298 6.27 27.15 21.22
C GLU A 298 5.68 25.96 20.42
N PRO A 299 6.50 24.96 20.04
CA PRO A 299 6.01 23.75 19.39
C PRO A 299 5.28 22.84 20.40
N ARG A 300 4.05 22.44 20.07
CA ARG A 300 3.23 21.53 20.87
C ARG A 300 3.06 20.20 20.15
N SER A 301 3.43 19.10 20.80
CA SER A 301 3.27 17.76 20.23
C SER A 301 1.79 17.35 20.20
N VAL A 302 1.35 16.80 19.07
CA VAL A 302 -0.02 16.33 18.85
C VAL A 302 -0.05 14.83 18.61
N LEU A 303 0.79 14.33 17.70
CA LEU A 303 0.85 12.90 17.36
C LEU A 303 2.31 12.48 17.20
N TYR A 304 2.74 11.47 17.96
CA TYR A 304 4.10 10.94 17.80
C TYR A 304 4.24 10.05 16.56
N LYS A 305 3.27 9.17 16.31
CA LYS A 305 3.24 8.24 15.18
C LYS A 305 1.81 7.82 14.89
N GLY A 306 1.38 7.84 13.64
CA GLY A 306 0.10 7.33 13.18
C GLY A 306 0.19 6.74 11.78
N PHE A 307 -0.50 5.63 11.57
CA PHE A 307 -0.56 4.85 10.33
C PHE A 307 -1.75 3.87 10.39
N PRO A 308 -2.27 3.40 9.24
CA PRO A 308 -3.23 2.31 9.22
C PRO A 308 -2.52 1.02 9.62
N SER A 309 -2.77 0.55 10.85
CA SER A 309 -2.08 -0.63 11.37
C SER A 309 -2.54 -1.94 10.73
N GLU A 310 -3.79 -1.99 10.28
CA GLU A 310 -4.39 -3.14 9.62
C GLU A 310 -5.65 -2.72 8.87
N LEU A 311 -6.06 -3.52 7.88
CA LEU A 311 -7.36 -3.43 7.22
C LEU A 311 -7.98 -4.83 7.14
N PHE A 312 -9.19 -4.99 7.68
CA PHE A 312 -9.91 -6.26 7.67
C PHE A 312 -11.13 -6.19 6.75
N VAL A 313 -11.17 -7.04 5.72
CA VAL A 313 -12.22 -7.03 4.67
C VAL A 313 -12.96 -8.37 4.64
N PRO A 314 -13.88 -8.64 5.59
CA PRO A 314 -14.65 -9.88 5.63
C PRO A 314 -15.80 -9.87 4.63
N TYR A 315 -15.80 -10.85 3.73
CA TYR A 315 -16.95 -11.14 2.88
C TYR A 315 -18.00 -11.92 3.66
N MET A 316 -19.28 -11.66 3.36
CA MET A 316 -20.44 -12.20 4.09
C MET A 316 -21.15 -13.34 3.34
N ASP A 317 -20.53 -13.90 2.31
CA ASP A 317 -21.07 -15.04 1.55
C ASP A 317 -20.48 -16.34 2.13
N PRO A 318 -21.29 -17.23 2.71
CA PRO A 318 -20.83 -18.48 3.32
C PRO A 318 -20.54 -19.59 2.30
N ASP A 319 -20.77 -19.37 1.00
CA ASP A 319 -20.51 -20.38 -0.03
C ASP A 319 -19.02 -20.80 -0.04
N ASP A 320 -18.74 -22.03 -0.49
CA ASP A 320 -17.40 -22.64 -0.50
C ASP A 320 -16.32 -21.78 -1.20
N GLY A 321 -16.72 -20.93 -2.16
CA GLY A 321 -15.83 -20.02 -2.89
C GLY A 321 -15.60 -18.67 -2.22
N TRP A 322 -16.23 -18.42 -1.07
CA TRP A 322 -16.29 -17.09 -0.44
C TRP A 322 -16.06 -17.09 1.06
N TYR A 323 -16.40 -18.15 1.79
CA TYR A 323 -16.35 -18.17 3.26
C TYR A 323 -14.99 -17.77 3.85
N TYR A 324 -13.90 -18.00 3.10
CA TYR A 324 -12.51 -17.74 3.51
C TYR A 324 -11.99 -16.35 3.14
N LYS A 325 -12.73 -15.57 2.35
CA LYS A 325 -12.32 -14.25 1.88
C LYS A 325 -12.49 -13.23 3.00
N THR A 326 -11.51 -13.17 3.89
CA THR A 326 -11.48 -12.22 5.01
C THR A 326 -10.11 -11.57 5.10
N PHE A 327 -9.79 -10.76 4.09
CA PHE A 327 -8.45 -10.23 3.88
C PHE A 327 -7.97 -9.39 5.07
N MET A 328 -6.71 -9.56 5.44
CA MET A 328 -5.98 -8.65 6.33
C MET A 328 -4.93 -7.92 5.51
N ASP A 329 -5.30 -6.86 4.79
CA ASP A 329 -4.49 -6.35 3.67
C ASP A 329 -3.05 -5.97 4.08
N ALA A 330 -2.87 -5.35 5.26
CA ALA A 330 -1.53 -4.99 5.73
C ALA A 330 -0.75 -6.24 6.18
N GLY A 331 -1.39 -7.17 6.88
CA GLY A 331 -0.77 -8.39 7.39
C GLY A 331 -0.49 -9.47 6.34
N ASP A 332 -1.33 -9.58 5.31
CA ASP A 332 -1.28 -10.62 4.28
C ASP A 332 -0.43 -10.19 3.08
N PHE A 333 -0.55 -8.92 2.65
CA PHE A 333 0.04 -8.44 1.39
C PHE A 333 0.93 -7.20 1.55
N GLY A 334 0.78 -6.44 2.64
CA GLY A 334 1.48 -5.17 2.84
C GLY A 334 0.86 -4.05 2.01
N ILE A 335 0.33 -3.02 2.67
CA ILE A 335 -0.26 -1.86 2.00
C ILE A 335 0.80 -1.10 1.22
N GLY A 336 2.04 -1.01 1.73
CA GLY A 336 3.14 -0.33 1.07
C GLY A 336 3.57 -1.02 -0.22
N ASP A 337 3.77 -2.34 -0.18
CA ASP A 337 4.09 -3.14 -1.38
C ASP A 337 2.96 -3.12 -2.41
N SER A 338 1.71 -3.04 -1.95
CA SER A 338 0.53 -2.92 -2.82
C SER A 338 0.28 -1.51 -3.34
N THR A 339 1.09 -0.51 -2.95
CA THR A 339 0.91 0.88 -3.37
C THR A 339 1.37 1.08 -4.81
N LEU A 340 0.51 1.72 -5.61
CA LEU A 340 0.80 2.08 -7.00
C LEU A 340 1.31 3.51 -7.12
N SER A 341 2.01 3.80 -8.21
CA SER A 341 2.45 5.15 -8.55
C SER A 341 1.25 6.06 -8.86
N LEU A 342 1.21 7.21 -8.20
CA LEU A 342 0.18 8.23 -8.41
C LEU A 342 0.36 8.90 -9.77
N VAL A 343 -0.74 9.03 -10.51
CA VAL A 343 -0.82 9.68 -11.82
C VAL A 343 -1.01 11.20 -11.62
N PRO A 344 -0.02 12.03 -12.02
CA PRO A 344 -0.13 13.47 -11.83
C PRO A 344 -1.34 14.08 -12.52
N LEU A 345 -1.97 15.06 -11.87
CA LEU A 345 -3.20 15.75 -12.30
C LEU A 345 -4.48 14.90 -12.29
N ASN A 346 -4.36 13.58 -12.18
CA ASN A 346 -5.51 12.69 -11.97
C ASN A 346 -5.67 12.39 -10.47
N ASP A 347 -4.62 11.88 -9.83
CA ASP A 347 -4.67 11.47 -8.42
C ASP A 347 -4.31 12.61 -7.47
N CYS A 348 -3.41 13.49 -7.89
CA CYS A 348 -3.00 14.65 -7.10
C CYS A 348 -2.95 15.93 -7.96
N PRO A 349 -3.35 17.09 -7.41
CA PRO A 349 -3.49 18.32 -8.17
C PRO A 349 -2.14 18.89 -8.63
N ARG A 350 -2.22 19.95 -9.45
CA ARG A 350 -1.04 20.75 -9.82
C ARG A 350 -0.32 21.25 -8.55
N HIS A 351 1.01 21.40 -8.64
CA HIS A 351 1.90 21.81 -7.54
C HIS A 351 2.01 20.81 -6.36
N SER A 352 1.55 19.58 -6.55
CA SER A 352 1.85 18.49 -5.62
C SER A 352 3.35 18.17 -5.59
N TYR A 353 3.87 17.89 -4.41
CA TYR A 353 5.18 17.27 -4.21
C TYR A 353 5.00 15.76 -4.06
N TYR A 354 5.79 14.98 -4.79
CA TYR A 354 5.74 13.52 -4.73
C TYR A 354 6.94 12.97 -3.98
N MET A 355 6.71 11.90 -3.22
CA MET A 355 7.75 11.13 -2.54
C MET A 355 7.74 9.70 -3.04
N ASP A 356 8.95 9.18 -3.28
CA ASP A 356 9.18 7.80 -3.64
C ASP A 356 9.29 6.92 -2.38
N GLY A 357 8.95 5.65 -2.53
CA GLY A 357 9.20 4.59 -1.55
C GLY A 357 10.38 3.73 -1.96
N VAL A 358 11.03 3.13 -0.97
CA VAL A 358 12.03 2.08 -1.20
C VAL A 358 11.57 0.84 -0.44
N SER A 359 11.38 -0.25 -1.18
CA SER A 359 10.93 -1.55 -0.66
C SER A 359 11.93 -2.63 -1.05
N VAL A 360 11.72 -3.87 -0.60
CA VAL A 360 12.67 -4.98 -0.80
C VAL A 360 11.98 -6.18 -1.46
N SER A 361 12.68 -6.85 -2.38
CA SER A 361 12.25 -8.15 -2.93
C SER A 361 12.50 -9.30 -1.94
N SER A 362 11.96 -10.48 -2.26
CA SER A 362 12.20 -11.68 -1.45
C SER A 362 13.69 -12.06 -1.38
N GLU A 363 14.50 -11.71 -2.39
CA GLU A 363 15.94 -11.99 -2.38
C GLU A 363 16.77 -10.87 -1.70
N GLY A 364 16.12 -9.90 -1.08
CA GLY A 364 16.79 -8.78 -0.43
C GLY A 364 17.23 -7.67 -1.39
N LYS A 365 16.71 -7.61 -2.63
CA LYS A 365 17.09 -6.53 -3.56
C LYS A 365 16.17 -5.33 -3.34
N PRO A 366 16.72 -4.12 -3.09
CA PRO A 366 15.90 -2.93 -3.00
C PRO A 366 15.37 -2.51 -4.38
N PHE A 367 14.13 -2.01 -4.40
CA PHE A 367 13.53 -1.38 -5.56
C PHE A 367 12.81 -0.09 -5.14
N VAL A 368 12.69 0.84 -6.08
CA VAL A 368 12.05 2.15 -5.86
C VAL A 368 10.65 2.12 -6.43
N GLN A 369 9.66 2.49 -5.63
CA GLN A 369 8.30 2.76 -6.08
C GLN A 369 8.16 4.28 -6.22
N SER A 370 8.05 4.76 -7.44
CA SER A 370 7.99 6.20 -7.70
C SER A 370 6.62 6.79 -7.37
N ASN A 371 6.59 8.03 -6.89
CA ASN A 371 5.37 8.82 -6.68
C ASN A 371 4.28 8.12 -5.86
N ILE A 372 4.63 7.49 -4.73
CA ILE A 372 3.65 6.74 -3.91
C ILE A 372 2.98 7.57 -2.81
N ILE A 373 3.55 8.74 -2.48
CA ILE A 373 2.96 9.71 -1.56
C ILE A 373 2.93 11.06 -2.28
N CYS A 374 1.81 11.78 -2.19
CA CYS A 374 1.74 13.17 -2.64
C CYS A 374 1.37 14.13 -1.51
N VAL A 375 1.95 15.32 -1.56
CA VAL A 375 1.78 16.41 -0.60
C VAL A 375 1.33 17.64 -1.37
N PHE A 376 0.14 18.15 -1.05
CA PHE A 376 -0.44 19.31 -1.72
C PHE A 376 -1.28 20.17 -0.76
N GLU A 377 -1.55 21.40 -1.19
CA GLU A 377 -2.51 22.27 -0.52
C GLU A 377 -3.83 22.25 -1.29
N ARG A 378 -4.95 22.28 -0.56
CA ARG A 378 -6.25 22.49 -1.18
C ARG A 378 -6.98 23.64 -0.51
N TYR A 379 -7.67 24.45 -1.30
CA TYR A 379 -8.74 25.30 -0.80
C TYR A 379 -9.89 24.40 -0.33
N ALA A 380 -10.15 24.41 0.97
CA ALA A 380 -11.13 23.49 1.57
C ALA A 380 -12.58 23.81 1.20
N GLY A 381 -12.88 25.02 0.71
CA GLY A 381 -14.24 25.49 0.47
C GLY A 381 -15.01 25.84 1.76
N ASP A 382 -14.66 25.21 2.88
CA ASP A 382 -15.29 25.43 4.19
C ASP A 382 -14.89 26.76 4.84
N VAL A 383 -15.89 27.47 5.35
CA VAL A 383 -15.69 28.68 6.16
C VAL A 383 -15.07 28.29 7.48
N SER A 384 -13.89 28.82 7.78
CA SER A 384 -13.19 28.45 9.01
C SER A 384 -13.85 29.01 10.27
N TRP A 385 -14.37 30.24 10.21
CA TRP A 385 -15.32 30.80 11.17
C TRP A 385 -16.03 32.00 10.52
N ARG A 386 -17.23 32.33 11.00
CA ARG A 386 -17.95 33.57 10.61
C ARG A 386 -18.81 34.07 11.75
N HIS A 387 -18.94 35.39 11.86
CA HIS A 387 -19.85 36.04 12.80
C HIS A 387 -20.57 37.20 12.10
N SER A 388 -21.76 37.54 12.56
CA SER A 388 -22.53 38.68 12.06
C SER A 388 -23.27 39.33 13.22
N ASP A 389 -22.97 40.59 13.49
CA ASP A 389 -23.58 41.38 14.56
C ASP A 389 -24.24 42.63 13.97
N SER A 390 -25.57 42.73 14.13
CA SER A 390 -26.38 43.84 13.65
C SER A 390 -26.57 44.96 14.69
N SER A 391 -26.00 44.82 15.89
CA SER A 391 -26.18 45.75 17.01
C SER A 391 -25.10 46.84 17.10
N VAL A 392 -24.00 46.69 16.34
CA VAL A 392 -22.92 47.69 16.30
C VAL A 392 -23.30 48.84 15.36
N GLN A 393 -23.79 49.95 15.92
CA GLN A 393 -24.10 51.18 15.16
C GLN A 393 -22.82 52.00 14.89
N GLY A 394 -22.72 52.61 13.69
CA GLY A 394 -21.64 53.52 13.32
C GLY A 394 -20.48 52.90 12.54
N VAL A 395 -20.54 51.61 12.23
CA VAL A 395 -19.66 50.97 11.24
C VAL A 395 -20.46 50.87 9.95
N GLU A 396 -20.04 51.55 8.89
CA GLU A 396 -20.54 51.27 7.54
C GLU A 396 -20.26 49.79 7.24
N LEU A 397 -21.32 48.96 7.22
CA LEU A 397 -21.22 47.53 6.89
C LEU A 397 -20.96 47.35 5.39
N TYR A 398 -19.79 47.79 4.91
CA TYR A 398 -19.20 47.28 3.69
C TYR A 398 -18.41 46.01 4.04
N GLY A 399 -19.13 44.90 4.19
CA GLY A 399 -18.53 43.57 4.17
C GLY A 399 -18.82 42.74 5.41
N CYS A 400 -19.36 41.55 5.15
CA CYS A 400 -19.13 40.39 5.99
C CYS A 400 -17.62 40.33 6.31
N VAL A 401 -17.23 40.42 7.59
CA VAL A 401 -15.85 40.10 7.99
C VAL A 401 -15.69 38.60 7.81
N ILE A 402 -15.29 38.18 6.61
CA ILE A 402 -14.87 36.81 6.35
C ILE A 402 -13.42 36.73 6.82
N GLY A 403 -13.25 36.38 8.09
CA GLY A 403 -11.94 35.97 8.60
C GLY A 403 -11.60 34.59 8.05
N TYR A 404 -10.73 34.53 7.04
CA TYR A 404 -10.13 33.27 6.60
C TYR A 404 -9.00 32.88 7.57
N LEU A 405 -9.33 32.40 8.77
CA LEU A 405 -8.37 31.63 9.56
C LEU A 405 -8.53 30.15 9.19
N SER A 406 -7.96 29.72 8.06
CA SER A 406 -7.87 28.31 7.66
C SER A 406 -7.61 27.45 8.89
N ILE A 407 -8.49 26.49 9.24
CA ILE A 407 -8.41 25.69 10.48
C ILE A 407 -7.08 24.90 10.47
N PRO A 408 -5.99 25.41 11.05
CA PRO A 408 -4.68 24.79 10.98
C PRO A 408 -4.46 23.99 12.27
N TRP A 409 -5.50 23.53 12.95
CA TRP A 409 -5.39 22.86 14.26
C TRP A 409 -5.97 21.45 14.26
N VAL A 410 -6.66 21.05 13.18
CA VAL A 410 -7.32 19.74 13.09
C VAL A 410 -6.57 18.83 12.13
N CYS A 411 -6.14 17.67 12.63
CA CYS A 411 -5.74 16.54 11.80
C CYS A 411 -6.98 15.70 11.47
N LYS A 412 -7.36 15.66 10.18
CA LYS A 412 -8.39 14.76 9.67
C LYS A 412 -7.72 13.65 8.86
N VAL A 413 -8.07 12.41 9.18
CA VAL A 413 -7.71 11.23 8.39
C VAL A 413 -8.97 10.78 7.66
N SER A 414 -8.85 10.58 6.35
CA SER A 414 -9.93 10.17 5.45
C SER A 414 -9.46 8.98 4.63
N ILE A 415 -10.32 7.99 4.41
CA ILE A 415 -10.08 6.84 3.52
C ILE A 415 -11.10 6.93 2.39
N GLY A 416 -10.63 6.94 1.14
CA GLY A 416 -11.47 6.84 -0.05
C GLY A 416 -11.50 5.40 -0.55
N ILE A 417 -12.69 4.88 -0.87
CA ILE A 417 -12.87 3.54 -1.43
C ILE A 417 -13.34 3.68 -2.88
N THR A 418 -12.67 2.99 -3.79
CA THR A 418 -12.97 2.95 -5.23
C THR A 418 -12.55 1.59 -5.81
N GLY A 419 -12.70 1.41 -7.12
CA GLY A 419 -12.37 0.18 -7.83
C GLY A 419 -13.57 -0.72 -8.10
N ASN A 420 -13.31 -1.99 -8.39
CA ASN A 420 -14.34 -2.94 -8.76
C ASN A 420 -14.93 -3.62 -7.51
N SER A 421 -16.26 -3.62 -7.40
CA SER A 421 -16.93 -4.56 -6.48
C SER A 421 -16.70 -5.99 -6.98
N ARG A 422 -16.71 -6.97 -6.08
CA ARG A 422 -16.72 -8.36 -6.54
C ARG A 422 -18.16 -8.76 -6.85
N ILE A 423 -18.41 -9.43 -7.97
CA ILE A 423 -19.76 -9.89 -8.32
C ILE A 423 -20.30 -10.77 -7.17
N ARG A 424 -21.55 -10.50 -6.75
CA ARG A 424 -22.26 -10.97 -5.53
C ARG A 424 -22.09 -10.15 -4.25
N THR A 425 -21.20 -9.17 -4.17
CA THR A 425 -21.23 -8.26 -3.00
C THR A 425 -22.22 -7.12 -3.20
N THR A 426 -23.23 -7.06 -2.35
CA THR A 426 -23.90 -5.79 -2.03
C THR A 426 -22.94 -5.02 -1.13
N SER A 427 -22.12 -4.13 -1.72
CA SER A 427 -21.32 -3.23 -0.91
C SER A 427 -22.26 -2.24 -0.23
N LEU A 428 -22.59 -2.48 1.05
CA LEU A 428 -23.13 -1.44 1.91
C LEU A 428 -21.94 -0.52 2.27
N VAL A 429 -21.78 0.55 1.50
CA VAL A 429 -20.87 1.64 1.86
C VAL A 429 -21.55 2.43 2.98
N ILE A 430 -20.99 2.41 4.19
CA ILE A 430 -21.36 3.31 5.29
C ILE A 430 -20.51 4.57 5.19
#